data_AF-A0A8H8RKV2-F1
#
_entry.id   AF-A0A8H8RKV2-F1
#
_cell.length_a   1.000
_cell.length_b   1.000
_cell.length_c   1.000
_cell.angle_alpha   90.00
_cell.angle_beta   90.00
_cell.angle_gamma   90.00
#
_symmetry.space_group_name_H-M   'P 1'
#
loop_
_entity.id
_entity.type
_entity.pdbx_description
1 polymer ?
#
loop_
_entity_poly.entity_id
_entity_poly.type
_entity_poly.pdbx_seq_one_letter_code
_entity_poly.pdbx_strand_id
1 'polypeptide(L)'
;TRGIPLMSANLNDPSSLTRAFAGAHTIFSTTDFYSPFYNPHTQLLLKEGQTINEYCYEQELTQGKNVADAAARTEGLERLVVSSLCDASEWSGGCYTGVFHFDAKARAVRYVRDVYPELAAKMSVVQVASYLSNWQGNLGVWKGQGGAVYLSVIQDTGTQQRPQTNVPKDLGRIVHAALQVAPGKNILGASFSMSWTVQFKSWCAMNGLKYGGLHEITLEQFEDFIPIPGLGREIGEMMLFERDFGYHQTWALGGVYPGVPGSDHHGYHPAKFCG
;
A
#
# COMPACT_ATOMS: atom_id res chain seq x y z
N THR A 1 17.44 16.07 19.04
CA THR A 1 17.27 15.99 17.58
C THR A 1 18.44 15.21 17.00
N ARG A 2 18.24 14.24 16.09
CA ARG A 2 19.32 13.34 15.58
C ARG A 2 20.20 13.97 14.47
N GLY A 3 20.32 15.30 14.42
CA GLY A 3 21.17 16.00 13.44
C GLY A 3 20.69 15.96 11.97
N ILE A 4 19.43 15.59 11.71
CA ILE A 4 18.88 15.56 10.35
C ILE A 4 18.35 16.97 9.99
N PRO A 5 18.86 17.63 8.94
CA PRO A 5 18.31 18.89 8.46
C PRO A 5 16.86 18.70 8.01
N LEU A 6 15.98 19.61 8.43
CA LEU A 6 14.58 19.61 8.02
C LEU A 6 14.36 20.71 6.99
N MET A 7 13.61 20.40 5.94
CA MET A 7 13.22 21.36 4.90
C MET A 7 11.70 21.31 4.73
N SER A 8 11.09 22.46 4.46
CA SER A 8 9.68 22.53 4.09
C SER A 8 9.53 22.15 2.62
N ALA A 9 8.69 21.16 2.35
CA ALA A 9 8.36 20.71 1.00
C ALA A 9 6.90 20.25 0.96
N ASN A 10 6.27 20.41 -0.20
CA ASN A 10 4.90 19.97 -0.47
C ASN A 10 4.89 19.20 -1.79
N LEU A 11 4.42 17.95 -1.77
CA LEU A 11 4.36 17.10 -2.97
C LEU A 11 3.47 17.68 -4.08
N ASN A 12 2.59 18.61 -3.75
CA ASN A 12 1.72 19.33 -4.69
C ASN A 12 2.32 20.68 -5.17
N ASP A 13 3.49 21.11 -4.66
CA ASP A 13 4.24 22.27 -5.15
C ASP A 13 5.58 21.80 -5.76
N PRO A 14 5.65 21.66 -7.10
CA PRO A 14 6.86 21.20 -7.78
C PRO A 14 8.11 22.02 -7.45
N SER A 15 7.96 23.34 -7.22
CA SER A 15 9.10 24.22 -6.92
C SER A 15 9.73 23.88 -5.57
N SER A 16 8.92 23.43 -4.61
CA SER A 16 9.40 23.02 -3.29
C SER A 16 10.22 21.74 -3.35
N LEU A 17 9.86 20.81 -4.24
CA LEU A 17 10.58 19.55 -4.43
C LEU A 17 11.94 19.78 -5.08
N THR A 18 12.02 20.64 -6.11
CA THR A 18 13.30 21.02 -6.72
C THR A 18 14.28 21.58 -5.70
N ARG A 19 13.81 22.43 -4.78
CA ARG A 19 14.65 22.96 -3.69
C ARG A 19 15.05 21.87 -2.70
N ALA A 20 14.12 21.00 -2.32
CA ALA A 20 14.37 19.92 -1.36
C ALA A 20 15.33 18.84 -1.89
N PHE A 21 15.35 18.62 -3.21
CA PHE A 21 16.19 17.60 -3.85
C PHE A 21 17.56 18.13 -4.28
N ALA A 22 17.81 19.43 -4.23
CA ALA A 22 19.08 20.02 -4.66
C ALA A 22 20.28 19.37 -3.94
N GLY A 23 21.19 18.77 -4.73
CA GLY A 23 22.38 18.06 -4.24
C GLY A 23 22.11 16.68 -3.61
N ALA A 24 20.88 16.15 -3.72
CA ALA A 24 20.57 14.83 -3.19
C ALA A 24 21.18 13.72 -4.06
N HIS A 25 22.05 12.92 -3.46
CA HIS A 25 22.57 11.69 -4.05
C HIS A 25 21.52 10.56 -4.11
N THR A 26 20.59 10.55 -3.15
CA THR A 26 19.57 9.51 -3.00
C THR A 26 18.25 10.11 -2.55
N ILE A 27 17.16 9.65 -3.16
CA ILE A 27 15.80 10.05 -2.80
C ILE A 27 15.00 8.80 -2.43
N PHE A 28 14.36 8.82 -1.26
CA PHE A 28 13.26 7.92 -0.94
C PHE A 28 11.95 8.71 -0.99
N SER A 29 10.97 8.23 -1.75
CA SER A 29 9.68 8.92 -1.90
C SER A 29 8.49 8.06 -1.50
N THR A 30 7.52 8.70 -0.86
CA THR A 30 6.19 8.18 -0.60
C THR A 30 5.17 9.29 -0.85
N THR A 31 4.02 8.92 -1.38
CA THR A 31 2.89 9.80 -1.69
C THR A 31 1.74 9.56 -0.72
N ASP A 32 0.76 10.46 -0.74
CA ASP A 32 -0.37 10.48 0.17
C ASP A 32 -1.72 10.47 -0.56
N PHE A 33 -2.42 9.35 -0.39
CA PHE A 33 -3.79 9.12 -0.83
C PHE A 33 -4.84 9.45 0.24
N TYR A 34 -4.50 9.24 1.53
CA TYR A 34 -5.51 9.11 2.57
C TYR A 34 -5.85 10.45 3.24
N SER A 35 -4.92 11.40 3.35
CA SER A 35 -5.19 12.65 4.07
C SER A 35 -6.41 13.42 3.56
N PRO A 36 -6.73 13.48 2.24
CA PRO A 36 -7.92 14.19 1.79
C PRO A 36 -9.24 13.61 2.33
N PHE A 37 -9.32 12.30 2.62
CA PHE A 37 -10.50 11.68 3.25
C PHE A 37 -10.81 12.25 4.64
N TYR A 38 -9.79 12.71 5.36
CA TYR A 38 -9.91 13.23 6.72
C TYR A 38 -9.94 14.76 6.76
N ASN A 39 -9.89 15.43 5.61
CA ASN A 39 -9.96 16.88 5.53
C ASN A 39 -11.35 17.32 5.06
N PRO A 40 -12.15 18.01 5.91
CA PRO A 40 -13.49 18.46 5.52
C PRO A 40 -13.48 19.46 4.36
N HIS A 41 -12.37 20.17 4.12
CA HIS A 41 -12.23 21.08 2.99
C HIS A 41 -12.07 20.38 1.64
N THR A 42 -11.72 19.09 1.60
CA THR A 42 -11.56 18.32 0.36
C THR A 42 -12.83 18.34 -0.49
N GLN A 43 -14.01 18.33 0.14
CA GLN A 43 -15.29 18.35 -0.56
C GLN A 43 -15.47 19.59 -1.44
N LEU A 44 -14.86 20.73 -1.06
CA LEU A 44 -14.92 21.97 -1.83
C LEU A 44 -13.96 21.98 -3.04
N LEU A 45 -13.07 20.99 -3.14
CA LEU A 45 -12.06 20.88 -4.19
C LEU A 45 -12.44 19.87 -5.28
N LEU A 46 -13.53 19.12 -5.07
CA LEU A 46 -14.02 18.13 -6.03
C LEU A 46 -14.58 18.82 -7.27
N LYS A 47 -14.28 18.26 -8.45
CA LYS A 47 -14.95 18.64 -9.70
C LYS A 47 -16.42 18.19 -9.67
N GLU A 48 -17.26 18.78 -10.50
CA GLU A 48 -18.66 18.34 -10.65
C GLU A 48 -18.73 16.85 -11.01
N GLY A 49 -19.44 16.07 -10.20
CA GLY A 49 -19.60 14.61 -10.38
C GLY A 49 -18.41 13.75 -9.93
N GLN A 50 -17.30 14.36 -9.46
CA GLN A 50 -16.12 13.63 -9.02
C GLN A 50 -16.30 13.06 -7.61
N THR A 51 -15.98 11.78 -7.43
CA THR A 51 -15.93 11.14 -6.12
C THR A 51 -14.66 11.53 -5.35
N ILE A 52 -14.68 11.40 -4.03
CA ILE A 52 -13.48 11.67 -3.22
C ILE A 52 -12.33 10.70 -3.56
N ASN A 53 -12.62 9.43 -3.90
CA ASN A 53 -11.60 8.46 -4.30
C ASN A 53 -10.90 8.87 -5.60
N GLU A 54 -11.65 9.32 -6.61
CA GLU A 54 -11.09 9.83 -7.87
C GLU A 54 -10.22 11.07 -7.63
N TYR A 55 -10.66 11.99 -6.76
CA TYR A 55 -9.84 13.14 -6.37
C TYR A 55 -8.54 12.71 -5.69
N CYS A 56 -8.61 11.78 -4.73
CA CYS A 56 -7.43 11.26 -4.02
C CYS A 56 -6.48 10.55 -4.99
N TYR A 57 -7.00 9.77 -5.93
CA TYR A 57 -6.24 9.15 -7.00
C TYR A 57 -5.50 10.17 -7.86
N GLU A 58 -6.20 11.19 -8.36
CA GLU A 58 -5.62 12.23 -9.22
C GLU A 58 -4.53 13.01 -8.46
N GLN A 59 -4.79 13.35 -7.21
CA GLN A 59 -3.84 14.05 -6.35
C GLN A 59 -2.60 13.20 -6.11
N GLU A 60 -2.76 11.94 -5.69
CA GLU A 60 -1.63 11.06 -5.40
C GLU A 60 -0.78 10.78 -6.65
N LEU A 61 -1.42 10.52 -7.79
CA LEU A 61 -0.72 10.35 -9.06
C LEU A 61 0.06 11.62 -9.42
N THR A 62 -0.52 12.80 -9.20
CA THR A 62 0.14 14.09 -9.43
C THR A 62 1.36 14.25 -8.52
N GLN A 63 1.25 13.89 -7.22
CA GLN A 63 2.40 13.90 -6.31
C GLN A 63 3.54 13.00 -6.80
N GLY A 64 3.21 11.79 -7.25
CA GLY A 64 4.20 10.86 -7.79
C GLY A 64 4.91 11.39 -9.04
N LYS A 65 4.15 12.03 -9.94
CA LYS A 65 4.70 12.70 -11.12
C LYS A 65 5.59 13.89 -10.75
N ASN A 66 5.16 14.74 -9.81
CA ASN A 66 5.95 15.88 -9.34
C ASN A 66 7.29 15.43 -8.75
N VAL A 67 7.31 14.32 -7.99
CA VAL A 67 8.54 13.70 -7.50
C VAL A 67 9.41 13.24 -8.65
N ALA A 68 8.85 12.53 -9.63
CA ALA A 68 9.59 12.04 -10.80
C ALA A 68 10.25 13.20 -11.57
N ASP A 69 9.46 14.25 -11.85
CA ASP A 69 9.87 15.45 -12.54
C ASP A 69 11.01 16.21 -11.84
N ALA A 70 10.94 16.31 -10.51
CA ALA A 70 11.98 16.96 -9.72
C ALA A 70 13.23 16.08 -9.61
N ALA A 71 13.07 14.77 -9.38
CA ALA A 71 14.16 13.81 -9.30
C ALA A 71 14.94 13.71 -10.62
N ALA A 72 14.24 13.73 -11.76
CA ALA A 72 14.87 13.69 -13.09
C ALA A 72 15.79 14.90 -13.37
N ARG A 73 15.50 16.04 -12.73
CA ARG A 73 16.29 17.28 -12.83
C ARG A 73 17.35 17.43 -11.74
N THR A 74 17.45 16.46 -10.83
CA THR A 74 18.38 16.53 -9.71
C THR A 74 19.78 16.09 -10.15
N GLU A 75 20.69 17.05 -10.25
CA GLU A 75 22.09 16.78 -10.55
C GLU A 75 22.72 15.89 -9.47
N GLY A 76 23.50 14.88 -9.90
CA GLY A 76 24.19 13.96 -8.99
C GLY A 76 23.30 12.89 -8.36
N LEU A 77 22.00 12.81 -8.71
CA LEU A 77 21.13 11.74 -8.22
C LEU A 77 21.60 10.38 -8.76
N GLU A 78 21.94 9.45 -7.86
CA GLU A 78 22.34 8.09 -8.20
C GLU A 78 21.25 7.06 -7.95
N ARG A 79 20.40 7.29 -6.93
CA ARG A 79 19.39 6.32 -6.48
C ARG A 79 18.05 6.98 -6.22
N LEU A 80 17.00 6.42 -6.82
CA LEU A 80 15.61 6.71 -6.50
C LEU A 80 14.97 5.45 -5.92
N VAL A 81 14.43 5.53 -4.70
CA VAL A 81 13.61 4.46 -4.11
C VAL A 81 12.21 4.99 -3.91
N VAL A 82 11.21 4.30 -4.47
CA VAL A 82 9.81 4.72 -4.35
C VAL A 82 9.01 3.67 -3.59
N SER A 83 8.22 4.14 -2.62
CA SER A 83 7.15 3.37 -2.02
C SER A 83 5.99 3.28 -3.02
N SER A 84 5.65 2.06 -3.44
CA SER A 84 4.58 1.82 -4.41
C SER A 84 3.75 0.60 -4.03
N LEU A 85 2.74 0.32 -4.86
CA LEU A 85 1.84 -0.84 -4.84
C LEU A 85 1.66 -1.34 -6.30
N CYS A 86 1.05 -2.51 -6.52
CA CYS A 86 0.73 -2.98 -7.87
C CYS A 86 -0.47 -2.20 -8.47
N ASP A 87 -0.66 -2.25 -9.78
CA ASP A 87 -1.89 -1.71 -10.41
C ASP A 87 -2.98 -2.78 -10.26
N ALA A 88 -3.88 -2.59 -9.30
CA ALA A 88 -4.90 -3.57 -8.95
C ALA A 88 -5.95 -3.72 -10.06
N SER A 89 -6.33 -2.61 -10.70
CA SER A 89 -7.25 -2.62 -11.84
C SER A 89 -6.70 -3.47 -12.98
N GLU A 90 -5.46 -3.21 -13.40
CA GLU A 90 -4.84 -3.94 -14.49
C GLU A 90 -4.55 -5.39 -14.12
N TRP A 91 -4.04 -5.62 -12.90
CA TRP A 91 -3.69 -6.96 -12.44
C TRP A 91 -4.90 -7.88 -12.28
N SER A 92 -6.03 -7.31 -11.87
CA SER A 92 -7.28 -8.04 -11.77
C SER A 92 -8.00 -8.22 -13.11
N GLY A 93 -7.47 -7.70 -14.22
CA GLY A 93 -8.19 -7.68 -15.49
C GLY A 93 -9.49 -6.88 -15.43
N GLY A 94 -9.58 -5.91 -14.51
CA GLY A 94 -10.74 -5.06 -14.28
C GLY A 94 -11.74 -5.57 -13.25
N CYS A 95 -11.47 -6.66 -12.51
CA CYS A 95 -12.39 -7.11 -11.44
C CYS A 95 -12.38 -6.15 -10.22
N TYR A 96 -11.23 -5.54 -9.91
CA TYR A 96 -11.03 -4.65 -8.77
C TYR A 96 -10.55 -3.28 -9.22
N THR A 97 -11.50 -2.39 -9.54
CA THR A 97 -11.22 -1.04 -10.06
C THR A 97 -11.31 0.06 -9.01
N GLY A 98 -11.83 -0.25 -7.82
CA GLY A 98 -11.96 0.69 -6.71
C GLY A 98 -10.75 0.75 -5.78
N VAL A 99 -9.61 0.13 -6.12
CA VAL A 99 -8.37 0.19 -5.32
C VAL A 99 -7.45 1.30 -5.84
N PHE A 100 -7.95 2.53 -5.78
CA PHE A 100 -7.32 3.72 -6.33
C PHE A 100 -5.91 3.99 -5.78
N HIS A 101 -5.66 3.76 -4.48
CA HIS A 101 -4.35 4.02 -3.86
C HIS A 101 -3.24 3.06 -4.34
N PHE A 102 -3.62 1.87 -4.83
CA PHE A 102 -2.69 0.94 -5.48
C PHE A 102 -2.34 1.44 -6.87
N ASP A 103 -3.38 1.73 -7.65
CA ASP A 103 -3.28 2.17 -9.04
C ASP A 103 -2.50 3.48 -9.20
N ALA A 104 -2.77 4.49 -8.37
CA ALA A 104 -2.08 5.78 -8.43
C ALA A 104 -0.57 5.61 -8.26
N LYS A 105 -0.15 4.81 -7.27
CA LYS A 105 1.26 4.50 -7.00
C LYS A 105 1.91 3.73 -8.16
N ALA A 106 1.22 2.72 -8.70
CA ALA A 106 1.74 1.92 -9.81
C ALA A 106 1.90 2.75 -11.09
N ARG A 107 0.94 3.64 -11.36
CA ARG A 107 0.94 4.51 -12.55
C ARG A 107 1.95 5.65 -12.42
N ALA A 108 2.28 6.11 -11.21
CA ALA A 108 3.43 7.00 -10.99
C ALA A 108 4.76 6.31 -11.31
N VAL A 109 4.94 5.03 -10.93
CA VAL A 109 6.12 4.24 -11.32
C VAL A 109 6.20 4.06 -12.84
N ARG A 110 5.06 3.79 -13.50
CA ARG A 110 4.98 3.70 -14.96
C ARG A 110 5.39 5.02 -15.62
N TYR A 111 4.90 6.15 -15.10
CA TYR A 111 5.29 7.47 -15.59
C TYR A 111 6.81 7.69 -15.56
N VAL A 112 7.50 7.29 -14.49
CA VAL A 112 8.97 7.36 -14.43
C VAL A 112 9.62 6.55 -15.56
N ARG A 113 9.13 5.32 -15.81
CA ARG A 113 9.68 4.43 -16.84
C ARG A 113 9.46 4.98 -18.25
N ASP A 114 8.29 5.52 -18.51
CA ASP A 114 7.88 5.97 -19.84
C ASP A 114 8.52 7.33 -20.20
N VAL A 115 8.59 8.26 -19.23
CA VAL A 115 9.00 9.64 -19.47
C VAL A 115 10.47 9.88 -19.15
N TYR A 116 11.03 9.16 -18.17
CA TYR A 116 12.41 9.35 -17.71
C TYR A 116 13.20 8.04 -17.66
N PRO A 117 13.51 7.38 -18.80
CA PRO A 117 14.24 6.12 -18.83
C PRO A 117 15.58 6.13 -18.04
N GLU A 118 16.30 7.25 -18.08
CA GLU A 118 17.55 7.41 -17.32
C GLU A 118 17.33 7.44 -15.80
N LEU A 119 16.25 8.07 -15.33
CA LEU A 119 15.85 8.02 -13.92
C LEU A 119 15.34 6.63 -13.55
N ALA A 120 14.59 5.99 -14.44
CA ALA A 120 14.08 4.63 -14.26
C ALA A 120 15.21 3.61 -14.08
N ALA A 121 16.33 3.77 -14.79
CA ALA A 121 17.53 2.95 -14.61
C ALA A 121 18.16 3.06 -13.21
N LYS A 122 17.88 4.16 -12.48
CA LYS A 122 18.31 4.41 -11.10
C LYS A 122 17.26 4.06 -10.05
N MET A 123 16.04 3.73 -10.49
CA MET A 123 14.88 3.54 -9.63
C MET A 123 14.80 2.12 -9.08
N SER A 124 14.42 1.97 -7.81
CA SER A 124 13.90 0.72 -7.24
C SER A 124 12.56 0.97 -6.58
N VAL A 125 11.67 -0.01 -6.66
CA VAL A 125 10.33 0.04 -6.09
C VAL A 125 10.32 -0.83 -4.84
N VAL A 126 9.83 -0.27 -3.74
CA VAL A 126 9.48 -1.04 -2.54
C VAL A 126 7.96 -1.08 -2.45
N GLN A 127 7.41 -2.28 -2.64
CA GLN A 127 5.99 -2.58 -2.45
C GLN A 127 5.74 -2.67 -0.95
N VAL A 128 5.36 -1.56 -0.31
CA VAL A 128 5.19 -1.54 1.15
C VAL A 128 3.88 -2.23 1.49
N ALA A 129 3.97 -3.40 2.12
CA ALA A 129 2.80 -4.19 2.46
C ALA A 129 1.97 -3.53 3.58
N SER A 130 0.71 -3.98 3.76
CA SER A 130 -0.20 -3.57 4.84
C SER A 130 0.52 -3.28 6.16
N TYR A 131 0.29 -2.13 6.77
CA TYR A 131 0.99 -1.81 8.02
C TYR A 131 0.44 -2.69 9.14
N LEU A 132 1.34 -3.29 9.93
CA LEU A 132 0.99 -4.09 11.10
C LEU A 132 0.14 -3.31 12.12
N SER A 133 0.17 -1.98 12.08
CA SER A 133 -0.62 -1.12 12.99
C SER A 133 -2.02 -0.80 12.49
N ASN A 134 -2.30 -0.86 11.17
CA ASN A 134 -3.55 -0.33 10.59
C ASN A 134 -4.80 -0.98 11.21
N TRP A 135 -4.67 -2.25 11.54
CA TRP A 135 -5.71 -3.06 12.14
C TRP A 135 -6.16 -2.50 13.53
N GLN A 136 -5.32 -1.74 14.24
CA GLN A 136 -5.67 -1.17 15.55
C GLN A 136 -6.61 0.04 15.46
N GLY A 137 -6.61 0.77 14.34
CA GLY A 137 -7.43 1.98 14.18
C GLY A 137 -8.82 1.72 13.61
N ASN A 138 -8.98 0.64 12.84
CA ASN A 138 -10.10 0.47 11.92
C ASN A 138 -10.87 -0.85 12.06
N LEU A 139 -10.49 -1.72 12.98
CA LEU A 139 -11.11 -3.04 13.02
C LEU A 139 -12.21 -3.09 14.04
N GLY A 140 -13.39 -3.41 13.54
CA GLY A 140 -14.57 -3.81 14.30
C GLY A 140 -14.29 -5.00 15.18
N VAL A 141 -13.48 -4.78 16.21
CA VAL A 141 -13.30 -5.66 17.35
C VAL A 141 -14.45 -5.36 18.29
N TRP A 142 -15.25 -6.37 18.58
CA TRP A 142 -16.41 -6.23 19.45
C TRP A 142 -16.50 -7.39 20.43
N LYS A 143 -17.17 -7.13 21.56
CA LYS A 143 -17.38 -8.13 22.61
C LYS A 143 -18.72 -8.83 22.38
N GLY A 144 -18.68 -10.14 22.20
CA GLY A 144 -19.88 -10.97 22.14
C GLY A 144 -20.32 -11.46 23.53
N GLN A 145 -21.33 -12.34 23.53
CA GLN A 145 -21.83 -12.94 24.76
C GLN A 145 -20.75 -13.78 25.46
N GLY A 146 -20.75 -13.79 26.78
CA GLY A 146 -19.79 -14.59 27.56
C GLY A 146 -18.34 -14.10 27.49
N GLY A 147 -18.14 -12.80 27.18
CA GLY A 147 -16.85 -12.10 27.26
C GLY A 147 -15.86 -12.42 26.14
N ALA A 148 -16.26 -13.18 25.12
CA ALA A 148 -15.43 -13.44 23.95
C ALA A 148 -15.34 -12.19 23.06
N VAL A 149 -14.19 -11.97 22.43
CA VAL A 149 -13.97 -10.88 21.47
C VAL A 149 -13.90 -11.41 20.05
N TYR A 150 -14.52 -10.70 19.12
CA TYR A 150 -14.60 -11.04 17.70
C TYR A 150 -13.94 -9.94 16.88
N LEU A 151 -13.41 -10.30 15.72
CA LEU A 151 -12.89 -9.36 14.75
C LEU A 151 -13.70 -9.42 13.46
N SER A 152 -14.33 -8.32 13.06
CA SER A 152 -14.98 -8.22 11.76
C SER A 152 -13.97 -8.21 10.61
N VAL A 153 -14.17 -9.08 9.62
CA VAL A 153 -13.39 -9.17 8.37
C VAL A 153 -14.34 -9.39 7.20
N ILE A 154 -13.90 -9.06 5.99
CA ILE A 154 -14.68 -9.41 4.78
C ILE A 154 -14.68 -10.94 4.60
N GLN A 155 -15.81 -11.49 4.18
CA GLN A 155 -15.99 -12.91 3.88
C GLN A 155 -14.82 -13.48 3.06
N ASP A 156 -14.38 -14.69 3.44
CA ASP A 156 -13.28 -15.43 2.81
C ASP A 156 -11.91 -14.72 2.85
N THR A 157 -11.75 -13.64 3.62
CA THR A 157 -10.45 -12.95 3.78
C THR A 157 -9.70 -13.32 5.06
N GLY A 158 -10.19 -14.28 5.85
CA GLY A 158 -9.67 -14.55 7.19
C GLY A 158 -8.40 -15.39 7.28
N THR A 159 -8.15 -16.27 6.30
CA THR A 159 -7.20 -17.39 6.43
C THR A 159 -5.97 -17.29 5.54
N GLN A 160 -6.02 -16.49 4.48
CA GLN A 160 -4.92 -16.27 3.55
C GLN A 160 -3.75 -15.51 4.20
N GLN A 161 -2.55 -15.78 3.69
CA GLN A 161 -1.34 -15.12 4.15
C GLN A 161 -1.31 -13.66 3.65
N ARG A 162 -1.24 -12.71 4.58
CA ARG A 162 -1.13 -11.28 4.27
C ARG A 162 0.27 -10.81 4.64
N PRO A 163 1.09 -10.31 3.70
CA PRO A 163 2.34 -9.65 4.05
C PRO A 163 2.04 -8.36 4.82
N GLN A 164 2.83 -8.10 5.84
CA GLN A 164 2.66 -6.95 6.71
C GLN A 164 3.98 -6.29 7.04
N THR A 165 3.96 -4.96 7.17
CA THR A 165 5.14 -4.15 7.47
C THR A 165 5.04 -3.56 8.87
N ASN A 166 6.02 -3.83 9.72
CA ASN A 166 6.22 -3.06 10.94
C ASN A 166 6.98 -1.77 10.59
N VAL A 167 6.24 -0.77 10.11
CA VAL A 167 6.82 0.47 9.56
C VAL A 167 7.83 1.14 10.51
N PRO A 168 7.52 1.37 11.80
CA PRO A 168 8.46 2.04 12.70
C PRO A 168 9.79 1.28 12.90
N LYS A 169 9.77 -0.05 12.79
CA LYS A 169 10.94 -0.90 13.08
C LYS A 169 11.74 -1.27 11.83
N ASP A 170 11.04 -1.53 10.72
CA ASP A 170 11.60 -2.28 9.60
C ASP A 170 11.61 -1.50 8.27
N LEU A 171 10.72 -0.53 8.04
CA LEU A 171 10.66 0.16 6.73
C LEU A 171 12.00 0.84 6.39
N GLY A 172 12.61 1.55 7.35
CA GLY A 172 13.91 2.16 7.14
C GLY A 172 15.02 1.14 6.82
N ARG A 173 14.96 -0.06 7.40
CA ARG A 173 15.92 -1.15 7.12
C ARG A 173 15.70 -1.75 5.74
N ILE A 174 14.44 -1.92 5.34
CA ILE A 174 14.05 -2.41 4.01
C ILE A 174 14.52 -1.42 2.93
N VAL A 175 14.25 -0.13 3.11
CA VAL A 175 14.72 0.92 2.19
C VAL A 175 16.24 0.97 2.16
N HIS A 176 16.91 0.86 3.30
CA HIS A 176 18.37 0.79 3.34
C HIS A 176 18.91 -0.43 2.57
N ALA A 177 18.31 -1.60 2.74
CA ALA A 177 18.69 -2.81 1.99
C ALA A 177 18.45 -2.64 0.47
N ALA A 178 17.35 -1.99 0.08
CA ALA A 178 17.10 -1.65 -1.32
C ALA A 178 18.22 -0.75 -1.90
N LEU A 179 18.78 0.15 -1.09
CA LEU A 179 19.93 0.98 -1.47
C LEU A 179 21.26 0.21 -1.53
N GLN A 180 21.38 -0.96 -0.88
CA GLN A 180 22.62 -1.77 -0.95
C GLN A 180 22.70 -2.67 -2.19
N VAL A 181 21.59 -2.87 -2.90
CA VAL A 181 21.56 -3.64 -4.15
C VAL A 181 21.55 -2.72 -5.37
N ALA A 182 21.91 -3.25 -6.54
CA ALA A 182 21.78 -2.55 -7.80
C ALA A 182 20.34 -2.05 -8.05
N PRO A 183 20.14 -0.91 -8.71
CA PRO A 183 18.80 -0.39 -9.03
C PRO A 183 18.01 -1.33 -9.97
N GLY A 184 16.77 -0.99 -10.26
CA GLY A 184 15.86 -1.78 -11.09
C GLY A 184 15.13 -2.91 -10.34
N LYS A 185 15.14 -2.91 -9.00
CA LYS A 185 14.45 -3.93 -8.20
C LYS A 185 13.00 -3.55 -7.92
N ASN A 186 12.14 -4.57 -7.82
CA ASN A 186 10.79 -4.47 -7.32
C ASN A 186 10.69 -5.38 -6.09
N ILE A 187 10.70 -4.80 -4.90
CA ILE A 187 10.94 -5.49 -3.64
C ILE A 187 9.65 -5.49 -2.83
N LEU A 188 9.15 -6.66 -2.41
CA LEU A 188 8.11 -6.72 -1.40
C LEU A 188 8.70 -6.32 -0.04
N GLY A 189 8.33 -5.13 0.45
CA GLY A 189 8.75 -4.62 1.73
C GLY A 189 7.83 -5.14 2.84
N ALA A 190 8.02 -6.38 3.28
CA ALA A 190 7.26 -6.99 4.36
C ALA A 190 8.18 -7.46 5.51
N SER A 191 7.69 -7.34 6.74
CA SER A 191 8.36 -7.83 7.96
C SER A 191 8.04 -9.30 8.22
N PHE A 192 6.81 -9.72 7.92
CA PHE A 192 6.30 -11.08 8.08
C PHE A 192 5.01 -11.23 7.27
N SER A 193 4.53 -12.47 7.17
CA SER A 193 3.24 -12.79 6.56
C SER A 193 2.41 -13.58 7.56
N MET A 194 1.15 -13.16 7.77
CA MET A 194 0.20 -13.88 8.63
C MET A 194 -1.24 -13.60 8.21
N SER A 195 -2.14 -14.52 8.52
CA SER A 195 -3.58 -14.34 8.30
C SER A 195 -4.25 -13.54 9.41
N TRP A 196 -5.45 -13.00 9.15
CA TRP A 196 -6.27 -12.36 10.18
C TRP A 196 -6.54 -13.29 11.36
N THR A 197 -6.81 -14.56 11.09
CA THR A 197 -7.01 -15.59 12.13
C THR A 197 -5.81 -15.68 13.07
N VAL A 198 -4.60 -15.79 12.51
CA VAL A 198 -3.36 -15.91 13.31
C VAL A 198 -3.08 -14.62 14.07
N GLN A 199 -3.19 -13.47 13.40
CA GLN A 199 -2.94 -12.16 14.00
C GLN A 199 -3.88 -11.89 15.19
N PHE A 200 -5.19 -12.07 14.97
CA PHE A 200 -6.20 -11.79 15.99
C PHE A 200 -6.13 -12.77 17.16
N LYS A 201 -5.92 -14.07 16.87
CA LYS A 201 -5.73 -15.08 17.92
C LYS A 201 -4.50 -14.79 18.77
N SER A 202 -3.40 -14.39 18.15
CA SER A 202 -2.17 -14.01 18.85
C SER A 202 -2.39 -12.78 19.74
N TRP A 203 -3.07 -11.76 19.22
CA TRP A 203 -3.41 -10.58 20.01
C TRP A 203 -4.31 -10.92 21.20
N CYS A 204 -5.33 -11.76 21.03
CA CYS A 204 -6.17 -12.20 22.14
C CYS A 204 -5.34 -12.90 23.24
N ALA A 205 -4.46 -13.82 22.84
CA ALA A 205 -3.60 -14.56 23.77
C ALA A 205 -2.66 -13.62 24.55
N MET A 206 -2.03 -12.64 23.87
CA MET A 206 -1.12 -11.68 24.51
C MET A 206 -1.83 -10.75 25.51
N ASN A 207 -3.13 -10.51 25.33
CA ASN A 207 -3.91 -9.60 26.17
C ASN A 207 -4.84 -10.32 27.17
N GLY A 208 -4.74 -11.66 27.28
CA GLY A 208 -5.62 -12.44 28.16
C GLY A 208 -7.10 -12.37 27.77
N LEU A 209 -7.41 -12.10 26.50
CA LEU A 209 -8.77 -12.00 25.99
C LEU A 209 -9.26 -13.36 25.48
N LYS A 210 -10.54 -13.65 25.73
CA LYS A 210 -11.19 -14.86 25.21
C LYS A 210 -11.43 -14.71 23.70
N TYR A 211 -10.73 -15.51 22.91
CA TYR A 211 -10.86 -15.52 21.45
C TYR A 211 -12.25 -16.02 21.02
N GLY A 212 -13.04 -15.16 20.37
CA GLY A 212 -14.37 -15.47 19.83
C GLY A 212 -14.36 -15.92 18.38
N GLY A 213 -13.33 -15.57 17.60
CA GLY A 213 -13.23 -15.89 16.18
C GLY A 213 -13.24 -14.66 15.29
N LEU A 214 -13.26 -14.90 13.97
CA LEU A 214 -13.55 -13.87 12.99
C LEU A 214 -15.06 -13.79 12.77
N HIS A 215 -15.57 -12.58 12.61
CA HIS A 215 -16.94 -12.29 12.25
C HIS A 215 -16.95 -11.85 10.79
N GLU A 216 -17.43 -12.71 9.90
CA GLU A 216 -17.40 -12.43 8.47
C GLU A 216 -18.58 -11.57 8.05
N ILE A 217 -18.28 -10.48 7.33
CA ILE A 217 -19.27 -9.53 6.81
C ILE A 217 -19.10 -9.37 5.30
N THR A 218 -20.15 -8.95 4.62
CA THR A 218 -20.09 -8.64 3.18
C THR A 218 -19.29 -7.36 2.93
N LEU A 219 -18.94 -7.10 1.67
CA LEU A 219 -18.27 -5.86 1.27
C LEU A 219 -19.15 -4.63 1.59
N GLU A 220 -20.46 -4.73 1.35
CA GLU A 220 -21.44 -3.66 1.63
C GLU A 220 -21.50 -3.36 3.12
N GLN A 221 -21.55 -4.41 3.96
CA GLN A 221 -21.52 -4.26 5.41
C GLN A 221 -20.21 -3.65 5.90
N PHE A 222 -19.08 -3.98 5.26
CA PHE A 222 -17.78 -3.38 5.58
C PHE A 222 -17.72 -1.91 5.15
N GLU A 223 -18.31 -1.56 4.01
CA GLU A 223 -18.42 -0.18 3.55
C GLU A 223 -19.20 0.68 4.56
N ASP A 224 -20.35 0.20 5.02
CA ASP A 224 -21.17 0.86 6.04
C ASP A 224 -20.47 0.97 7.40
N PHE A 225 -19.57 0.02 7.71
CA PHE A 225 -18.83 0.02 8.96
C PHE A 225 -17.82 1.18 9.06
N ILE A 226 -17.31 1.68 7.93
CA ILE A 226 -16.37 2.79 7.87
C ILE A 226 -17.15 4.09 7.57
N PRO A 227 -17.32 5.00 8.55
CA PRO A 227 -18.17 6.20 8.41
C PRO A 227 -17.49 7.33 7.62
N ILE A 228 -16.73 6.98 6.58
CA ILE A 228 -16.03 7.89 5.68
C ILE A 228 -16.43 7.48 4.26
N PRO A 229 -17.22 8.31 3.55
CA PRO A 229 -17.71 7.99 2.21
C PRO A 229 -16.58 7.55 1.27
N GLY A 230 -16.78 6.42 0.59
CA GLY A 230 -15.83 5.85 -0.38
C GLY A 230 -14.62 5.12 0.21
N LEU A 231 -14.26 5.38 1.48
CA LEU A 231 -13.09 4.75 2.10
C LEU A 231 -13.34 3.27 2.46
N GLY A 232 -14.55 2.94 2.91
CA GLY A 232 -14.92 1.57 3.24
C GLY A 232 -14.84 0.65 2.01
N ARG A 233 -15.40 1.09 0.88
CA ARG A 233 -15.33 0.38 -0.41
C ARG A 233 -13.89 0.20 -0.90
N GLU A 234 -13.08 1.26 -0.87
CA GLU A 234 -11.65 1.24 -1.24
C GLU A 234 -10.87 0.17 -0.48
N ILE A 235 -10.99 0.16 0.85
CA ILE A 235 -10.29 -0.79 1.72
C ILE A 235 -10.87 -2.19 1.53
N GLY A 236 -12.18 -2.31 1.33
CA GLY A 236 -12.81 -3.61 1.17
C GLY A 236 -12.44 -4.31 -0.14
N GLU A 237 -12.44 -3.56 -1.26
CA GLU A 237 -11.96 -4.08 -2.54
C GLU A 237 -10.46 -4.40 -2.48
N MET A 238 -9.65 -3.62 -1.76
CA MET A 238 -8.25 -3.96 -1.50
C MET A 238 -8.11 -5.32 -0.80
N MET A 239 -8.91 -5.60 0.24
CA MET A 239 -8.85 -6.89 0.95
C MET A 239 -9.27 -8.07 0.06
N LEU A 240 -10.27 -7.87 -0.79
CA LEU A 240 -10.74 -8.88 -1.75
C LEU A 240 -9.73 -9.10 -2.88
N PHE A 241 -9.14 -8.02 -3.41
CA PHE A 241 -8.03 -8.08 -4.35
C PHE A 241 -6.86 -8.88 -3.76
N GLU A 242 -6.44 -8.56 -2.53
CA GLU A 242 -5.36 -9.30 -1.86
C GLU A 242 -5.66 -10.78 -1.67
N ARG A 243 -6.94 -11.14 -1.40
CA ARG A 243 -7.40 -12.52 -1.30
C ARG A 243 -7.19 -13.27 -2.61
N ASP A 244 -7.59 -12.66 -3.73
CA ASP A 244 -7.63 -13.33 -5.04
C ASP A 244 -6.30 -13.27 -5.79
N PHE A 245 -5.54 -12.20 -5.58
CA PHE A 245 -4.38 -11.83 -6.41
C PHE A 245 -3.08 -11.65 -5.62
N GLY A 246 -3.13 -11.49 -4.30
CA GLY A 246 -1.97 -11.22 -3.46
C GLY A 246 -1.36 -9.81 -3.64
N TYR A 247 -0.16 -9.60 -3.05
CA TYR A 247 0.53 -8.29 -2.99
C TYR A 247 1.62 -8.06 -4.05
N HIS A 248 2.10 -9.12 -4.72
CA HIS A 248 3.23 -9.01 -5.64
C HIS A 248 3.11 -10.02 -6.77
N GLN A 249 3.40 -9.57 -8.00
CA GLN A 249 3.53 -10.44 -9.15
C GLN A 249 4.71 -11.40 -8.95
N THR A 250 4.45 -12.67 -8.64
CA THR A 250 5.48 -13.72 -8.78
C THR A 250 5.38 -14.35 -10.16
N TRP A 251 5.83 -13.66 -11.20
CA TRP A 251 6.04 -14.26 -12.52
C TRP A 251 7.46 -13.93 -13.00
N ALA A 252 8.33 -14.95 -12.91
CA ALA A 252 9.53 -15.15 -13.72
C ALA A 252 10.92 -14.58 -13.32
N LEU A 253 11.15 -13.90 -12.19
CA LEU A 253 12.53 -13.60 -11.74
C LEU A 253 12.73 -13.69 -10.21
N GLY A 254 12.89 -14.91 -9.69
CA GLY A 254 13.75 -15.18 -8.51
C GLY A 254 13.46 -14.44 -7.20
N GLY A 255 12.20 -14.32 -6.78
CA GLY A 255 11.88 -13.87 -5.42
C GLY A 255 12.32 -14.91 -4.38
N VAL A 256 13.35 -14.60 -3.60
CA VAL A 256 13.78 -15.44 -2.47
C VAL A 256 12.92 -15.12 -1.26
N TYR A 257 12.05 -16.05 -0.88
CA TYR A 257 11.53 -16.11 0.49
C TYR A 257 12.40 -17.08 1.29
N PRO A 258 13.09 -16.63 2.35
CA PRO A 258 13.62 -17.55 3.32
C PRO A 258 12.45 -18.14 4.13
N GLY A 259 11.97 -19.34 3.77
CA GLY A 259 11.38 -20.23 4.77
C GLY A 259 9.97 -20.80 4.58
N VAL A 260 9.44 -21.04 3.37
CA VAL A 260 8.18 -21.82 3.24
C VAL A 260 8.34 -23.00 2.27
N PRO A 261 8.49 -24.23 2.78
CA PRO A 261 8.41 -25.44 1.96
C PRO A 261 6.94 -25.70 1.54
N GLY A 262 6.69 -25.91 0.24
CA GLY A 262 5.48 -26.60 -0.25
C GLY A 262 4.42 -25.81 -1.01
N SER A 263 4.71 -24.67 -1.64
CA SER A 263 3.73 -24.02 -2.54
C SER A 263 3.80 -24.60 -3.97
N ASP A 264 2.99 -25.61 -4.25
CA ASP A 264 2.84 -26.19 -5.59
C ASP A 264 2.25 -25.18 -6.59
N HIS A 265 2.81 -25.18 -7.79
CA HIS A 265 2.49 -24.29 -8.90
C HIS A 265 1.26 -24.81 -9.68
N HIS A 266 0.12 -24.14 -9.51
CA HIS A 266 -1.00 -24.26 -10.44
C HIS A 266 -1.28 -22.93 -11.13
N GLY A 267 -1.31 -22.98 -12.47
CA GLY A 267 -1.43 -21.84 -13.37
C GLY A 267 -2.65 -20.98 -13.04
N TYR A 268 -2.41 -19.68 -12.93
CA TYR A 268 -3.39 -18.67 -12.59
C TYR A 268 -4.12 -18.18 -13.84
N HIS A 269 -5.45 -18.18 -13.80
CA HIS A 269 -6.32 -17.69 -14.87
C HIS A 269 -7.16 -16.53 -14.28
N PRO A 270 -7.02 -15.28 -14.77
CA PRO A 270 -7.74 -14.11 -14.24
C PRO A 270 -9.27 -14.26 -14.25
N ALA A 271 -9.80 -15.10 -15.16
CA ALA A 271 -11.23 -15.30 -15.37
C ALA A 271 -11.98 -16.02 -14.23
N LYS A 272 -11.29 -16.54 -13.19
CA LYS A 272 -11.95 -17.27 -12.09
C LYS A 272 -12.48 -16.40 -10.96
N PHE A 273 -12.13 -15.11 -10.90
CA PHE A 273 -12.41 -14.24 -9.74
C PHE A 273 -13.35 -13.06 -10.05
N CYS A 274 -13.74 -12.87 -11.31
CA CYS A 274 -14.63 -11.78 -11.75
C CYS A 274 -16.15 -12.10 -11.61
N GLY A 275 -16.52 -13.03 -10.71
CA GLY A 275 -17.89 -13.54 -10.55
C GLY A 275 -18.47 -13.23 -9.18
#